data_AF-A0A6M5KA93-F1
#
_entry.id   AF-A0A6M5KA93-F1
#
_cell.length_a   1.000
_cell.length_b   1.000
_cell.length_c   1.000
_cell.angle_alpha   90.00
_cell.angle_beta   90.00
_cell.angle_gamma   90.00
#
_symmetry.space_group_name_H-M   'P 1'
#
loop_
_entity.id
_entity.type
_entity.pdbx_description
1 polymer ?
#
loop_
_entity_poly.entity_id
_entity_poly.type
_entity_poly.pdbx_seq_one_letter_code
_entity_poly.pdbx_strand_id
1 'polypeptide(L)'
;ALTVNTNIASLNTQRNLNASSNDLNTSLQRLTTGYRINSAKDDAAGLQISNRLSNQISGLNVATRNANDGISLAQTAEGALQQSTAILQRIRDLALQSATGSNSDADRAALQKEVAAQQAELTRIS
;
A
#
# COMPACT_ATOMS: atom_id res chain seq x y z
N ALA A 1 -79.72 8.05 -7.01
CA ALA A 1 -78.57 8.79 -6.46
C ALA A 1 -77.38 7.84 -6.43
N LEU A 2 -76.30 8.15 -7.15
CA LEU A 2 -75.08 7.35 -7.09
C LEU A 2 -74.38 7.72 -5.78
N THR A 3 -74.65 6.97 -4.72
CA THR A 3 -74.01 7.13 -3.41
C THR A 3 -72.52 6.79 -3.57
N VAL A 4 -71.67 7.82 -3.64
CA VAL A 4 -70.22 7.67 -3.70
C VAL A 4 -69.69 7.48 -2.27
N ASN A 5 -69.82 6.26 -1.73
CA ASN A 5 -69.21 5.91 -0.44
C ASN A 5 -67.66 5.76 -0.54
N THR A 6 -67.12 5.57 -1.74
CA THR A 6 -65.67 5.50 -1.99
C THR A 6 -65.31 6.37 -3.20
N ASN A 7 -64.50 7.41 -2.98
CA ASN A 7 -64.01 8.28 -4.05
C ASN A 7 -62.80 7.63 -4.76
N ILE A 8 -63.07 6.89 -5.84
CA ILE A 8 -62.03 6.16 -6.60
C ILE A 8 -61.01 7.11 -7.25
N ALA A 9 -61.43 8.31 -7.67
CA ALA A 9 -60.51 9.30 -8.23
C ALA A 9 -59.50 9.78 -7.18
N SER A 10 -59.97 10.13 -5.98
CA SER A 10 -59.12 10.47 -4.84
C SER A 10 -58.21 9.31 -4.42
N LEU A 11 -58.71 8.08 -4.41
CA LEU A 11 -57.91 6.89 -4.07
C LEU A 11 -56.81 6.61 -5.11
N ASN A 12 -57.06 6.89 -6.40
CA ASN A 12 -56.04 6.81 -7.46
C ASN A 12 -55.00 7.92 -7.32
N THR A 13 -55.43 9.16 -7.07
CA THR A 13 -54.52 10.29 -6.81
C THR A 13 -53.63 10.00 -5.60
N GLN A 14 -54.18 9.46 -4.51
CA GLN A 14 -53.41 9.08 -3.33
C GLN A 14 -52.40 7.96 -3.63
N ARG A 15 -52.75 6.96 -4.45
CA ARG A 15 -51.81 5.91 -4.89
C ARG A 15 -50.65 6.48 -5.72
N ASN A 16 -50.94 7.38 -6.65
CA ASN A 16 -49.92 8.05 -7.46
C ASN A 16 -49.01 8.94 -6.60
N LEU A 17 -49.57 9.69 -5.65
CA LEU A 17 -48.80 10.48 -4.69
C LEU A 17 -47.87 9.60 -3.85
N ASN A 18 -48.36 8.48 -3.33
CA ASN A 18 -47.52 7.54 -2.57
C ASN A 18 -46.39 6.95 -3.43
N ALA A 19 -46.63 6.65 -4.71
CA ALA A 19 -45.57 6.22 -5.63
C ALA A 19 -44.51 7.31 -5.83
N SER A 20 -44.94 8.56 -6.11
CA SER A 20 -44.01 9.69 -6.24
C SER A 20 -43.22 9.99 -4.97
N SER A 21 -43.83 9.87 -3.78
CA SER A 21 -43.12 10.00 -2.51
C SER A 21 -42.06 8.91 -2.31
N ASN A 22 -42.33 7.68 -2.74
CA ASN A 22 -41.36 6.58 -2.66
C ASN A 22 -40.18 6.78 -3.63
N ASP A 23 -40.43 7.26 -4.84
CA ASP A 23 -39.39 7.58 -5.83
C ASP A 23 -38.51 8.76 -5.36
N LEU A 24 -39.14 9.77 -4.74
CA LEU A 24 -38.42 10.88 -4.13
C LEU A 24 -37.52 10.41 -2.98
N ASN A 25 -38.02 9.56 -2.08
CA ASN A 25 -37.22 9.00 -0.99
C ASN A 25 -36.01 8.20 -1.51
N THR A 26 -36.20 7.41 -2.57
CA THR A 26 -35.10 6.66 -3.22
C THR A 26 -34.06 7.61 -3.83
N SER A 27 -34.52 8.68 -4.48
CA SER A 27 -33.65 9.69 -5.08
C SER A 27 -32.86 10.46 -4.02
N LEU A 28 -33.50 10.82 -2.91
CA LEU A 28 -32.85 11.42 -1.75
C LEU A 28 -31.82 10.47 -1.13
N GLN A 29 -32.13 9.18 -0.99
CA GLN A 29 -31.18 8.19 -0.48
C GLN A 29 -29.92 8.14 -1.35
N ARG A 30 -30.06 8.03 -2.68
CA ARG A 30 -28.93 8.08 -3.63
C ARG A 30 -28.15 9.38 -3.56
N LEU A 31 -28.82 10.51 -3.37
CA LEU A 31 -28.16 11.80 -3.20
C LEU A 31 -27.33 11.84 -1.91
N THR A 32 -27.88 11.34 -0.79
CA THR A 32 -27.19 11.35 0.52
C THR A 32 -26.01 10.40 0.58
N THR A 33 -26.09 9.22 -0.05
CA THR A 33 -25.00 8.24 -0.06
C THR A 33 -23.99 8.52 -1.17
N GLY A 34 -24.39 9.24 -2.21
CA GLY A 34 -23.61 9.40 -3.44
C GLY A 34 -23.53 8.12 -4.28
N TYR A 35 -24.14 7.01 -3.84
CA TYR A 35 -24.12 5.73 -4.55
C TYR A 35 -25.41 5.54 -5.33
N ARG A 36 -25.26 5.16 -6.60
CA ARG A 36 -26.40 4.78 -7.46
C ARG A 36 -27.06 3.47 -6.99
N ILE A 37 -26.26 2.54 -6.49
CA ILE A 37 -26.70 1.22 -5.97
C ILE A 37 -26.49 1.25 -4.46
N ASN A 38 -27.59 1.37 -3.70
CA ASN A 38 -27.53 1.44 -2.24
C ASN A 38 -27.82 0.09 -1.58
N SER A 39 -28.61 -0.76 -2.23
CA SER A 39 -29.01 -2.06 -1.69
C SER A 39 -29.02 -3.15 -2.76
N ALA A 40 -28.93 -4.41 -2.32
CA ALA A 40 -29.07 -5.57 -3.21
C ALA A 40 -30.46 -5.66 -3.85
N LYS A 41 -31.46 -4.96 -3.29
CA LYS A 41 -32.80 -4.83 -3.86
C LYS A 41 -32.79 -3.97 -5.14
N ASP A 42 -31.90 -2.99 -5.23
CA ASP A 42 -31.82 -2.07 -6.37
C ASP A 42 -31.08 -2.71 -7.56
N ASP A 43 -29.95 -3.38 -7.27
CA ASP A 43 -29.15 -4.10 -8.27
C ASP A 43 -28.18 -5.08 -7.56
N ALA A 44 -28.60 -6.33 -7.38
CA ALA A 44 -27.79 -7.35 -6.72
C ALA A 44 -26.49 -7.66 -7.47
N ALA A 45 -26.53 -7.71 -8.80
CA ALA A 45 -25.36 -8.04 -9.63
C ALA A 45 -24.35 -6.87 -9.64
N GLY A 46 -24.84 -5.64 -9.80
CA GLY A 46 -24.02 -4.44 -9.72
C GLY A 46 -23.39 -4.24 -8.34
N LEU A 47 -24.14 -4.51 -7.26
CA LEU A 47 -23.61 -4.47 -5.90
C LEU A 47 -22.53 -5.53 -5.68
N GLN A 48 -22.72 -6.75 -6.17
CA GLN A 48 -21.72 -7.82 -6.07
C GLN A 48 -20.42 -7.46 -6.81
N ILE A 49 -20.53 -6.93 -8.04
CA ILE A 49 -19.36 -6.48 -8.81
C ILE A 49 -18.66 -5.34 -8.09
N SER A 50 -19.42 -4.35 -7.58
CA SER A 50 -18.86 -3.22 -6.83
C SER A 50 -18.11 -3.70 -5.58
N ASN A 51 -18.68 -4.62 -4.79
CA ASN A 51 -18.00 -5.20 -3.64
C ASN A 51 -16.73 -5.96 -4.03
N ARG A 52 -16.78 -6.75 -5.12
CA ARG A 52 -15.59 -7.44 -5.63
C ARG A 52 -14.49 -6.47 -6.04
N LEU A 53 -14.84 -5.38 -6.72
CA LEU A 53 -13.88 -4.34 -7.12
C LEU A 53 -13.32 -3.61 -5.90
N SER A 54 -14.15 -3.26 -4.90
CA SER A 54 -13.69 -2.65 -3.65
C SER A 54 -12.74 -3.56 -2.87
N ASN A 55 -13.01 -4.87 -2.84
CA ASN A 55 -12.10 -5.86 -2.25
C ASN A 55 -10.78 -5.94 -3.03
N GLN A 56 -10.84 -5.93 -4.36
CA GLN A 56 -9.66 -5.93 -5.20
C GLN A 56 -8.81 -4.65 -4.99
N ILE A 57 -9.44 -3.47 -4.93
CA ILE A 57 -8.77 -2.21 -4.62
C ILE A 57 -8.09 -2.27 -3.25
N SER A 58 -8.79 -2.79 -2.24
CA SER A 58 -8.22 -2.96 -0.90
C SER A 58 -7.02 -3.91 -0.90
N GLY A 59 -7.10 -5.01 -1.66
CA GLY A 59 -5.98 -5.93 -1.87
C GLY A 59 -4.80 -5.29 -2.61
N LEU A 60 -5.06 -4.50 -3.65
CA LEU A 60 -4.03 -3.76 -4.39
C LEU A 60 -3.36 -2.71 -3.50
N ASN A 61 -4.09 -2.01 -2.62
CA ASN A 61 -3.50 -1.06 -1.69
C ASN A 61 -2.50 -1.73 -0.73
N VAL A 62 -2.82 -2.94 -0.24
CA VAL A 62 -1.88 -3.73 0.58
C VAL A 62 -0.71 -4.19 -0.28
N ALA A 63 -0.94 -4.66 -1.51
CA ALA A 63 0.13 -5.07 -2.41
C ALA A 63 1.10 -3.91 -2.73
N THR A 64 0.59 -2.69 -2.95
CA THR A 64 1.41 -1.48 -3.13
C THR A 64 2.22 -1.16 -1.89
N ARG A 65 1.63 -1.28 -0.69
CA ARG A 65 2.37 -1.10 0.56
C ARG A 65 3.50 -2.13 0.70
N ASN A 66 3.21 -3.40 0.46
CA ASN A 66 4.21 -4.47 0.51
C ASN A 66 5.32 -4.26 -0.53
N ALA A 67 4.99 -3.77 -1.72
CA ALA A 67 5.98 -3.43 -2.73
C ALA A 67 6.89 -2.28 -2.29
N ASN A 68 6.33 -1.23 -1.67
CA ASN A 68 7.11 -0.14 -1.10
C ASN A 68 8.01 -0.60 0.04
N ASP A 69 7.52 -1.46 0.93
CA ASP A 69 8.33 -2.04 2.01
C ASP A 69 9.47 -2.88 1.44
N GLY A 70 9.21 -3.66 0.39
CA GLY A 70 10.23 -4.41 -0.34
C GLY A 70 11.28 -3.52 -1.00
N ILE A 71 10.88 -2.38 -1.57
CA ILE A 71 11.79 -1.37 -2.11
C ILE A 71 12.65 -0.76 -1.01
N SER A 72 12.04 -0.36 0.11
CA SER A 72 12.79 0.21 1.25
C SER A 72 13.78 -0.79 1.85
N LEU A 73 13.42 -2.07 1.93
CA LEU A 73 14.33 -3.12 2.34
C LEU A 73 15.49 -3.28 1.34
N ALA A 74 15.20 -3.33 0.04
CA ALA A 74 16.20 -3.44 -1.00
C ALA A 74 17.18 -2.24 -0.99
N GLN A 75 16.68 -1.01 -0.78
CA GLN A 75 17.50 0.19 -0.64
C GLN A 75 18.39 0.15 0.61
N THR A 76 17.87 -0.36 1.73
CA THR A 76 18.65 -0.54 2.96
C THR A 76 19.77 -1.56 2.74
N ALA A 77 19.45 -2.68 2.07
CA ALA A 77 20.42 -3.69 1.69
C ALA A 77 21.48 -3.14 0.71
N GLU A 78 21.08 -2.35 -0.28
CA GLU A 78 22.00 -1.68 -1.21
C GLU A 78 22.95 -0.73 -0.47
N GLY A 79 22.43 0.08 0.46
CA GLY A 79 23.26 0.94 1.30
C GLY A 79 24.28 0.16 2.15
N ALA A 80 23.86 -0.98 2.73
CA ALA A 80 24.76 -1.88 3.45
C ALA A 80 25.84 -2.46 2.53
N LEU A 81 25.48 -2.92 1.32
CA LEU A 81 26.43 -3.45 0.33
C LEU A 81 27.43 -2.39 -0.17
N GLN A 82 27.00 -1.14 -0.31
CA GLN A 82 27.90 -0.03 -0.63
C GLN A 82 28.96 0.18 0.47
N GLN A 83 28.56 0.11 1.75
CA GLN A 83 29.50 0.17 2.87
C GLN A 83 30.46 -1.02 2.87
N SER A 84 29.95 -2.25 2.69
CA SER A 84 30.79 -3.44 2.57
C SER A 84 31.80 -3.33 1.42
N THR A 85 31.39 -2.76 0.29
CA THR A 85 32.30 -2.54 -0.86
C THR A 85 33.40 -1.53 -0.52
N ALA A 86 33.07 -0.43 0.16
CA ALA A 86 34.04 0.58 0.60
C ALA A 86 35.05 -0.02 1.61
N ILE A 87 34.58 -0.85 2.55
CA ILE A 87 35.43 -1.57 3.50
C ILE A 87 36.40 -2.51 2.77
N LEU A 88 35.91 -3.27 1.80
CA LEU A 88 36.76 -4.17 1.00
C LEU A 88 37.81 -3.42 0.17
N GLN A 89 37.46 -2.25 -0.37
CA GLN A 89 38.43 -1.37 -1.03
C GLN A 89 39.49 -0.87 -0.04
N ARG A 90 39.09 -0.46 1.16
CA ARG A 90 40.05 -0.04 2.21
C ARG A 90 40.99 -1.16 2.63
N ILE A 91 40.49 -2.39 2.79
CA ILE A 91 41.33 -3.56 3.09
C ILE A 91 42.34 -3.81 1.96
N ARG A 92 41.93 -3.66 0.70
CA ARG A 92 42.83 -3.77 -0.46
C ARG A 92 43.94 -2.72 -0.40
N ASP A 93 43.61 -1.47 -0.12
CA ASP A 93 44.59 -0.39 -0.01
C ASP A 93 45.60 -0.65 1.12
N LEU A 94 45.12 -1.11 2.28
CA LEU A 94 45.98 -1.50 3.40
C LEU A 94 46.90 -2.67 3.05
N ALA A 95 46.41 -3.67 2.30
CA ALA A 95 47.21 -4.79 1.83
C ALA A 95 48.31 -4.35 0.86
N LEU A 96 47.98 -3.46 -0.09
CA LEU A 96 48.96 -2.87 -1.01
C LEU A 96 49.99 -2.01 -0.26
N GLN A 97 49.53 -1.21 0.72
CA GLN A 97 50.41 -0.43 1.57
C GLN A 97 51.38 -1.35 2.32
N SER A 98 50.89 -2.42 2.96
CA SER A 98 51.72 -3.41 3.67
C SER A 98 52.73 -4.14 2.78
N ALA A 99 52.40 -4.36 1.50
CA ALA A 99 53.28 -4.98 0.51
C ALA A 99 54.42 -4.06 0.04
N THR A 100 54.37 -2.76 0.36
CA THR A 100 55.43 -1.81 -0.02
C THR A 100 56.69 -2.05 0.82
N GLY A 101 57.84 -2.23 0.15
CA GLY A 101 59.07 -2.74 0.77
C GLY A 101 59.75 -1.83 1.81
N SER A 102 59.30 -0.59 1.98
CA SER A 102 59.86 0.39 2.93
C SER A 102 59.25 0.34 4.34
N ASN A 103 58.18 -0.43 4.55
CA ASN A 103 57.49 -0.49 5.85
C ASN A 103 58.26 -1.36 6.84
N SER A 104 58.38 -0.88 8.08
CA SER A 104 58.91 -1.67 9.19
C SER A 104 57.92 -2.74 9.65
N ASP A 105 58.39 -3.72 10.43
CA ASP A 105 57.49 -4.73 11.01
C ASP A 105 56.45 -4.12 11.96
N ALA A 106 56.77 -3.01 12.62
CA ALA A 106 55.83 -2.26 13.45
C ALA A 106 54.71 -1.62 12.60
N ASP A 107 55.04 -1.09 11.41
CA ASP A 107 54.06 -0.51 10.48
C ASP A 107 53.14 -1.59 9.93
N ARG A 108 53.68 -2.76 9.56
CA ARG A 108 52.89 -3.91 9.12
C ARG A 108 51.95 -4.41 10.22
N ALA A 109 52.41 -4.44 11.47
CA ALA A 109 51.56 -4.81 12.61
C ALA A 109 50.42 -3.80 12.85
N ALA A 110 50.66 -2.50 12.64
CA ALA A 110 49.62 -1.47 12.73
C ALA A 110 48.58 -1.59 11.61
N LEU A 111 49.02 -1.79 10.36
CA LEU A 111 48.13 -2.01 9.21
C LEU A 111 47.28 -3.27 9.39
N GLN A 112 47.84 -4.35 9.94
CA GLN A 112 47.10 -5.58 10.23
C GLN A 112 46.01 -5.36 11.29
N LYS A 113 46.24 -4.50 12.29
CA LYS A 113 45.19 -4.14 13.26
C LYS A 113 44.04 -3.40 12.59
N GLU A 114 44.33 -2.52 11.64
CA GLU A 114 43.30 -1.82 10.88
C GLU A 114 42.50 -2.79 10.01
N VAL A 115 43.16 -3.73 9.31
CA VAL A 115 42.48 -4.78 8.54
C VAL A 115 41.56 -5.63 9.43
N ALA A 116 42.01 -6.01 10.62
CA ALA A 116 41.18 -6.78 11.57
C ALA A 116 39.94 -5.99 12.02
N ALA A 117 40.08 -4.69 12.27
CA ALA A 117 38.94 -3.82 12.59
C ALA A 117 37.96 -3.71 11.41
N GLN A 118 38.46 -3.57 10.18
CA GLN A 118 37.64 -3.54 8.97
C GLN A 118 36.90 -4.87 8.72
N GLN A 119 37.53 -6.03 8.99
CA GLN A 119 36.86 -7.33 8.91
C GLN A 119 35.76 -7.50 9.96
N ALA A 120 35.98 -7.00 11.18
CA ALA A 120 34.97 -6.98 12.22
C ALA A 120 33.77 -6.12 11.80
N GLU A 121 34.03 -4.96 11.20
CA GLU A 121 32.97 -4.06 10.71
C GLU A 121 32.19 -4.67 9.53
N LEU A 122 32.87 -5.36 8.62
CA LEU A 122 32.21 -6.07 7.53
C LEU A 122 31.26 -7.17 8.04
N THR A 123 31.69 -7.91 9.06
CA THR A 123 30.88 -8.95 9.73
C THR A 123 29.70 -8.35 10.50
N ARG A 124 29.83 -7.10 10.98
CA ARG A 124 28.76 -6.39 11.68
C ARG A 124 27.65 -5.90 10.73
N ILE A 125 28.00 -5.60 9.47
CA ILE A 125 27.07 -5.09 8.45
C ILE A 125 26.34 -6.23 7.71
N SER A 126 26.98 -7.41 7.58
CA SER A 126 26.41 -8.62 6.96
C SER A 126 25.43 -9.35 7.86
#